data_AF-A0A7I7XNE2-F1
#
_entry.id   AF-A0A7I7XNE2-F1
#
_cell.length_a   1.000
_cell.length_b   1.000
_cell.length_c   1.000
_cell.angle_alpha   90.00
_cell.angle_beta   90.00
_cell.angle_gamma   90.00
#
_symmetry.space_group_name_H-M   'P 1'
#
loop_
_entity.id
_entity.type
_entity.pdbx_description
1 polymer ?
#
loop_
_entity_poly.entity_id
_entity_poly.type
_entity_poly.pdbx_seq_one_letter_code
_entity_poly.pdbx_strand_id
1 'polypeptide(L)'
;MIRREQQGRQELRKAQRTAAAEIASERGSYRPPRRNACRERSWESAADDANTVRLENRTWHLGKHLTEFVINAQVLTAEGWRTIEYVDCCHGSCHHHPQNGADPRHIARLDAIQDVTEAFRLAQDLMYERLRIIRR
;
A
#
# COMPACT_ATOMS: atom_id res chain seq x y z
N MET A 1 -45.44 17.19 18.39
CA MET A 1 -44.65 15.95 18.18
C MET A 1 -43.80 15.93 16.88
N ILE A 2 -43.60 17.06 16.19
CA ILE A 2 -42.95 17.13 14.85
C ILE A 2 -41.40 17.02 14.88
N ARG A 3 -40.78 17.28 16.04
CA ARG A 3 -39.32 17.38 16.20
C ARG A 3 -38.57 16.05 16.03
N ARG A 4 -39.18 14.92 16.41
CA ARG A 4 -38.56 13.58 16.34
C ARG A 4 -38.43 13.07 14.90
N GLU A 5 -39.44 13.29 14.06
CA GLU A 5 -39.41 12.86 12.65
C GLU A 5 -38.41 13.68 11.82
N GLN A 6 -38.26 14.97 12.13
CA GLN A 6 -37.23 15.83 11.50
C GLN A 6 -35.81 15.44 11.90
N GLN A 7 -35.56 15.11 13.18
CA GLN A 7 -34.27 14.59 13.64
C GLN A 7 -33.92 13.26 12.95
N GLY A 8 -34.86 12.30 12.91
CA GLY A 8 -34.63 11.01 12.24
C GLY A 8 -34.31 11.14 10.74
N ARG A 9 -34.97 12.07 10.02
CA ARG A 9 -34.65 12.36 8.61
C ARG A 9 -33.27 12.99 8.43
N GLN A 10 -32.83 13.83 9.37
CA GLN A 10 -31.52 14.47 9.32
C GLN A 10 -30.40 13.48 9.64
N GLU A 11 -30.61 12.60 10.62
CA GLU A 11 -29.71 11.48 10.95
C GLU A 11 -29.59 10.49 9.78
N LEU A 12 -30.71 10.12 9.15
CA LEU A 12 -30.71 9.23 7.98
C LEU A 12 -29.90 9.83 6.82
N ARG A 13 -30.10 11.12 6.52
CA ARG A 13 -29.33 11.83 5.48
C ARG A 13 -27.84 11.88 5.81
N LYS A 14 -27.48 12.08 7.08
CA LYS A 14 -26.09 12.07 7.52
C LYS A 14 -25.47 10.69 7.35
N ALA A 15 -26.17 9.63 7.78
CA ALA A 15 -25.74 8.25 7.62
C ALA A 15 -25.55 7.87 6.15
N GLN A 16 -26.48 8.25 5.27
CA GLN A 16 -26.35 8.02 3.83
C GLN A 16 -25.14 8.72 3.21
N ARG A 17 -24.87 9.98 3.61
CA ARG A 17 -23.69 10.71 3.15
C ARG A 17 -22.38 10.08 3.64
N THR A 18 -22.33 9.67 4.90
CA THR A 18 -21.17 8.96 5.45
C THR A 18 -20.93 7.64 4.73
N ALA A 19 -21.97 6.83 4.52
CA ALA A 19 -21.86 5.57 3.79
C ALA A 19 -21.40 5.79 2.33
N ALA A 20 -21.93 6.80 1.64
CA ALA A 20 -21.48 7.14 0.29
C ALA A 20 -20.00 7.57 0.25
N ALA A 21 -19.54 8.33 1.24
CA ALA A 21 -18.14 8.72 1.36
C ALA A 21 -17.23 7.54 1.68
N GLU A 22 -17.67 6.60 2.52
CA GLU A 22 -16.93 5.37 2.83
C GLU A 22 -16.83 4.44 1.63
N ILE A 23 -17.87 4.35 0.79
CA ILE A 23 -17.83 3.60 -0.48
C ILE A 23 -16.85 4.25 -1.46
N ALA A 24 -16.85 5.58 -1.55
CA ALA A 24 -15.95 6.32 -2.44
C ALA A 24 -14.49 6.42 -1.93
N SER A 25 -14.23 6.02 -0.68
CA SER A 25 -12.89 6.06 -0.08
C SER A 25 -11.97 5.02 -0.71
N GLU A 26 -10.79 5.48 -1.15
CA GLU A 26 -9.64 4.64 -1.53
C GLU A 26 -9.06 3.87 -0.35
N ARG A 27 -9.33 4.34 0.87
CA ARG A 27 -8.89 3.69 2.11
C ARG A 27 -9.97 2.76 2.65
N GLY A 28 -9.59 1.50 2.86
CA GLY A 28 -10.44 0.46 3.41
C GLY A 28 -10.31 0.31 4.93
N SER A 29 -11.06 -0.67 5.43
CA SER A 29 -11.21 -0.93 6.85
C SER A 29 -10.09 -1.77 7.46
N TYR A 30 -9.23 -2.41 6.65
CA TYR A 30 -8.16 -3.25 7.16
C TYR A 30 -7.20 -2.47 8.06
N ARG A 31 -6.83 -3.09 9.19
CA ARG A 31 -5.84 -2.58 10.13
C ARG A 31 -4.78 -3.66 10.35
N PRO A 32 -3.53 -3.45 9.91
CA PRO A 32 -2.51 -4.45 10.12
C PRO A 32 -2.21 -4.63 11.61
N PRO A 33 -1.85 -5.85 12.05
CA PRO A 33 -1.30 -6.08 13.38
C PRO A 33 0.01 -5.31 13.57
N ARG A 34 0.44 -5.14 14.83
CA ARG A 34 1.74 -4.51 15.10
C ARG A 34 2.87 -5.36 14.52
N ARG A 35 3.84 -4.73 13.84
CA ARG A 35 4.99 -5.41 13.21
C ARG A 35 5.80 -6.29 14.18
N ASN A 36 5.88 -5.93 15.46
CA ASN A 36 6.58 -6.73 16.48
C ASN A 36 5.90 -8.08 16.80
N ALA A 37 4.64 -8.24 16.42
CA ALA A 37 3.92 -9.52 16.49
C ALA A 37 4.06 -10.34 15.19
N CYS A 38 4.73 -9.80 14.17
CA CYS A 38 4.87 -10.42 12.86
C CYS A 38 6.31 -10.86 12.62
N ARG A 39 6.46 -11.93 11.82
CA ARG A 39 7.76 -12.32 11.28
C ARG A 39 8.06 -11.51 10.03
N GLU A 40 9.16 -10.76 10.06
CA GLU A 40 9.69 -10.10 8.87
C GLU A 40 10.40 -11.11 7.95
N ARG A 41 10.23 -10.92 6.64
CA ARG A 41 11.04 -11.54 5.59
C ARG A 41 11.43 -10.47 4.59
N SER A 42 12.69 -10.49 4.17
CA SER A 42 13.20 -9.62 3.13
C SER A 42 14.05 -10.38 2.12
N TRP A 43 14.03 -9.90 0.88
CA TRP A 43 14.91 -10.38 -0.19
C TRP A 43 15.08 -9.30 -1.25
N GLU A 44 16.14 -9.47 -2.05
CA GLU A 44 16.53 -8.52 -3.08
C GLU A 44 16.48 -9.20 -4.46
N SER A 45 16.17 -8.43 -5.49
CA SER A 45 16.21 -8.89 -6.89
C SER A 45 16.94 -7.85 -7.71
N ALA A 46 18.11 -8.24 -8.25
CA ALA A 46 18.86 -7.40 -9.17
C ALA A 46 17.96 -7.11 -10.38
N ALA A 47 17.80 -5.83 -10.67
CA ALA A 47 17.06 -5.40 -11.83
C ALA A 47 17.97 -5.47 -13.04
N ASP A 48 19.27 -5.24 -12.92
CA ASP A 48 20.25 -5.21 -14.00
C ASP A 48 21.50 -6.07 -13.84
N ASP A 49 22.19 -6.31 -14.97
CA ASP A 49 23.36 -7.19 -15.06
C ASP A 49 24.57 -6.61 -14.31
N ALA A 50 24.68 -5.28 -14.26
CA ALA A 50 25.70 -4.59 -13.48
C ALA A 50 25.34 -4.50 -11.97
N ASN A 51 24.15 -4.96 -11.58
CA ASN A 51 23.60 -4.87 -10.23
C ASN A 51 23.69 -3.44 -9.66
N THR A 52 23.34 -2.45 -10.47
CA THR A 52 23.26 -1.04 -10.11
C THR A 52 21.83 -0.58 -9.83
N VAL A 53 20.85 -1.40 -10.19
CA VAL A 53 19.43 -1.18 -9.91
C VAL A 53 18.87 -2.46 -9.30
N ARG A 54 18.06 -2.36 -8.24
CA ARG A 54 17.44 -3.53 -7.60
C ARG A 54 16.07 -3.23 -7.01
N LEU A 55 15.37 -4.32 -6.72
CA LEU A 55 14.13 -4.35 -5.96
C LEU A 55 14.40 -4.98 -4.60
N GLU A 56 14.16 -4.25 -3.51
CA GLU A 56 14.14 -4.82 -2.16
C GLU A 56 12.68 -5.05 -1.75
N ASN A 57 12.34 -6.29 -1.44
CA ASN A 57 11.02 -6.67 -0.94
C ASN A 57 11.11 -6.90 0.57
N ARG A 58 10.22 -6.29 1.33
CA ARG A 58 10.06 -6.52 2.78
C ARG A 58 8.62 -6.87 3.06
N THR A 59 8.40 -7.94 3.80
CA THR A 59 7.07 -8.48 4.10
C THR A 59 6.96 -8.84 5.57
N TRP A 60 5.79 -8.66 6.15
CA TRP A 60 5.48 -9.05 7.53
C TRP A 60 4.36 -10.08 7.52
N HIS A 61 4.58 -11.17 8.26
CA HIS A 61 3.65 -12.29 8.32
C HIS A 61 3.18 -12.56 9.75
N LEU A 62 1.87 -12.74 9.92
CA LEU A 62 1.27 -13.32 11.13
C LEU A 62 0.83 -14.76 10.81
N GLY A 63 1.60 -15.73 11.30
CA GLY A 63 1.42 -17.13 10.93
C GLY A 63 1.66 -17.34 9.43
N LYS A 64 0.61 -17.77 8.71
CA LYS A 64 0.66 -17.99 7.24
C LYS A 64 0.21 -16.77 6.43
N HIS A 65 -0.30 -15.73 7.06
CA HIS A 65 -0.91 -14.60 6.37
C HIS A 65 0.11 -13.46 6.20
N LEU A 66 0.17 -12.90 4.99
CA LEU A 66 0.85 -11.64 4.73
C LEU A 66 0.00 -10.49 5.29
N THR A 67 0.59 -9.65 6.13
CA THR A 67 -0.13 -8.56 6.82
C THR A 67 0.29 -7.18 6.36
N GLU A 68 1.57 -7.02 6.01
CA GLU A 68 2.12 -5.79 5.47
C GLU A 68 3.26 -6.11 4.50
N PHE A 69 3.54 -5.18 3.59
CA PHE A 69 4.72 -5.21 2.75
C PHE A 69 5.21 -3.80 2.39
N VAL A 70 6.47 -3.73 1.99
CA VAL A 70 7.10 -2.60 1.31
C VAL A 70 7.94 -3.15 0.16
N ILE A 71 7.87 -2.53 -1.01
CA ILE A 71 8.74 -2.82 -2.16
C ILE A 71 9.50 -1.56 -2.50
N ASN A 72 10.82 -1.57 -2.38
CA ASN A 72 11.68 -0.43 -2.71
C ASN A 72 12.37 -0.66 -4.07
N ALA A 73 12.23 0.28 -5.01
CA ALA A 73 13.13 0.40 -6.15
C ALA A 73 14.36 1.21 -5.73
N GLN A 74 15.54 0.62 -5.86
CA GLN A 74 16.79 1.19 -5.39
C GLN A 74 17.80 1.29 -6.53
N VAL A 75 18.59 2.36 -6.52
CA VAL A 75 19.75 2.56 -7.38
C VAL A 75 21.02 2.65 -6.53
N LEU A 76 22.11 2.13 -7.05
CA LEU A 76 23.41 2.18 -6.40
C LEU A 76 24.04 3.55 -6.64
N THR A 77 24.40 4.24 -5.57
CA THR A 77 25.06 5.55 -5.57
C THR A 77 26.42 5.44 -4.88
N ALA A 78 27.21 6.53 -4.90
CA ALA A 78 28.50 6.57 -4.20
C ALA A 78 28.33 6.36 -2.68
N GLU A 79 27.19 6.77 -2.12
CA GLU A 79 26.83 6.64 -0.71
C GLU A 79 26.15 5.30 -0.38
N GLY A 80 25.98 4.42 -1.37
CA GLY A 80 25.29 3.13 -1.24
C GLY A 80 23.93 3.08 -1.92
N TRP A 81 23.08 2.13 -1.53
CA TRP A 81 21.76 1.96 -2.12
C TRP A 81 20.80 3.07 -1.69
N ARG A 82 20.18 3.70 -2.68
CA ARG A 82 19.19 4.76 -2.47
C ARG A 82 17.84 4.35 -3.04
N THR A 83 16.80 4.37 -2.22
CA THR A 83 15.41 4.18 -2.67
C THR A 83 14.97 5.40 -3.48
N ILE A 84 14.51 5.17 -4.70
CA ILE A 84 14.03 6.21 -5.62
C ILE A 84 12.51 6.20 -5.75
N GLU A 85 11.90 5.01 -5.69
CA GLU A 85 10.45 4.82 -5.65
C GLU A 85 10.15 3.68 -4.67
N TYR A 86 8.98 3.68 -4.06
CA TYR A 86 8.56 2.53 -3.26
C TYR A 86 7.05 2.34 -3.29
N VAL A 87 6.61 1.13 -2.98
CA VAL A 87 5.21 0.82 -2.71
C VAL A 87 5.10 0.36 -1.26
N ASP A 88 4.08 0.83 -0.55
CA ASP A 88 3.71 0.30 0.76
C ASP A 88 2.24 -0.12 0.81
N CYS A 89 1.90 -0.95 1.78
CA CYS A 89 0.52 -1.14 2.19
C CYS A 89 0.37 -0.76 3.66
N CYS A 90 -0.26 0.38 3.92
CA CYS A 90 -0.53 0.82 5.28
C CYS A 90 -1.95 1.34 5.39
N HIS A 91 -2.49 1.32 6.61
CA HIS A 91 -3.70 2.06 6.95
C HIS A 91 -4.97 1.66 6.16
N GLY A 92 -5.03 0.48 5.54
CA GLY A 92 -6.18 0.06 4.74
C GLY A 92 -6.06 0.44 3.26
N SER A 93 -4.87 0.80 2.79
CA SER A 93 -4.62 1.13 1.38
C SER A 93 -3.20 0.72 0.97
N CYS A 94 -3.01 0.48 -0.31
CA CYS A 94 -1.72 0.28 -0.95
C CYS A 94 -1.42 1.49 -1.86
N HIS A 95 -0.24 2.09 -1.70
CA HIS A 95 0.15 3.28 -2.47
C HIS A 95 1.53 3.14 -3.10
N HIS A 96 1.66 3.64 -4.32
CA HIS A 96 2.94 3.88 -4.98
C HIS A 96 3.43 5.29 -4.68
N HIS A 97 4.67 5.40 -4.22
CA HIS A 97 5.40 6.64 -4.02
C HIS A 97 6.44 6.78 -5.14
N PRO A 98 6.12 7.48 -6.25
CA PRO A 98 6.94 7.49 -7.46
C PRO A 98 8.23 8.30 -7.33
N GLN A 99 8.31 9.23 -6.38
CA GLN A 99 9.53 9.93 -6.00
C GLN A 99 9.28 10.65 -4.67
N ASN A 100 10.35 10.94 -3.93
CA ASN A 100 10.23 11.68 -2.67
C ASN A 100 9.62 13.08 -2.92
N GLY A 101 8.54 13.41 -2.22
CA GLY A 101 7.81 14.68 -2.36
C GLY A 101 6.72 14.72 -3.43
N ALA A 102 6.53 13.66 -4.23
CA ALA A 102 5.36 13.53 -5.10
C ALA A 102 4.17 12.90 -4.35
N ASP A 103 2.95 13.22 -4.81
CA ASP A 103 1.74 12.65 -4.24
C ASP A 103 1.71 11.12 -4.43
N PRO A 104 1.40 10.34 -3.38
CA PRO A 104 1.23 8.90 -3.49
C PRO A 104 0.07 8.57 -4.43
N ARG A 105 0.24 7.53 -5.25
CA ARG A 105 -0.80 7.03 -6.16
C ARG A 105 -1.43 5.79 -5.55
N HIS A 106 -2.75 5.81 -5.40
CA HIS A 106 -3.50 4.65 -4.94
C HIS A 106 -3.36 3.47 -5.92
N ILE A 107 -3.06 2.29 -5.38
CA ILE A 107 -3.03 1.02 -6.12
C ILE A 107 -4.27 0.20 -5.79
N ALA A 108 -4.52 -0.03 -4.49
CA ALA A 108 -5.58 -0.93 -4.04
C ALA A 108 -6.08 -0.56 -2.65
N ARG A 109 -7.40 -0.64 -2.49
CA ARG A 109 -8.10 -0.52 -1.22
C ARG A 109 -8.01 -1.85 -0.47
N LEU A 110 -7.78 -1.79 0.84
CA LEU A 110 -7.64 -2.99 1.69
C LEU A 110 -8.72 -2.99 2.78
N ASP A 111 -9.68 -3.89 2.67
CA ASP A 111 -10.74 -4.11 3.66
C ASP A 111 -10.48 -5.34 4.53
N ALA A 112 -9.72 -6.32 4.02
CA ALA A 112 -9.35 -7.54 4.73
C ALA A 112 -7.89 -7.95 4.49
N ILE A 113 -7.42 -8.92 5.27
CA ILE A 113 -6.03 -9.42 5.18
C ILE A 113 -5.72 -10.09 3.84
N GLN A 114 -6.73 -10.65 3.18
CA GLN A 114 -6.60 -11.28 1.86
C GLN A 114 -6.24 -10.23 0.79
N ASP A 115 -6.77 -9.01 0.91
CA ASP A 115 -6.51 -7.92 -0.02
C ASP A 115 -5.04 -7.52 -0.02
N VAL A 116 -4.33 -7.69 1.12
CA VAL A 116 -2.89 -7.44 1.22
C VAL A 116 -2.10 -8.35 0.28
N THR A 117 -2.55 -9.60 0.11
CA THR A 117 -1.85 -10.57 -0.74
C THR A 117 -2.04 -10.23 -2.22
N GLU A 118 -3.26 -9.85 -2.62
CA GLU A 118 -3.51 -9.41 -3.99
C GLU A 118 -2.83 -8.06 -4.29
N ALA A 119 -2.87 -7.11 -3.35
CA ALA A 119 -2.18 -5.84 -3.48
C ALA A 119 -0.66 -6.04 -3.60
N PHE A 120 -0.07 -7.01 -2.91
CA PHE A 120 1.35 -7.32 -3.04
C PHE A 120 1.68 -7.78 -4.46
N ARG A 121 0.85 -8.65 -5.06
CA ARG A 121 1.02 -9.11 -6.44
C ARG A 121 0.94 -7.95 -7.43
N LEU A 122 -0.06 -7.08 -7.29
CA LEU A 122 -0.22 -5.88 -8.13
C LEU A 122 0.96 -4.92 -7.98
N ALA A 123 1.43 -4.72 -6.76
CA ALA A 123 2.58 -3.87 -6.46
C ALA A 123 3.87 -4.43 -7.09
N GLN A 124 4.07 -5.75 -7.04
CA GLN A 124 5.22 -6.40 -7.70
C GLN A 124 5.19 -6.18 -9.21
N ASP A 125 4.06 -6.44 -9.86
CA ASP A 125 3.90 -6.24 -11.32
C ASP A 125 4.22 -4.79 -11.70
N LEU A 126 3.66 -3.82 -10.97
CA LEU A 126 3.93 -2.39 -11.16
C LEU A 126 5.42 -2.07 -10.99
N MET A 127 6.05 -2.52 -9.90
CA MET A 127 7.45 -2.20 -9.62
C MET A 127 8.41 -2.85 -10.61
N TYR A 128 8.10 -4.05 -11.12
CA TYR A 128 8.85 -4.66 -12.22
C TYR A 128 8.75 -3.84 -13.51
N GLU A 129 7.58 -3.29 -13.83
CA GLU A 129 7.44 -2.38 -14.97
C GLU A 129 8.24 -1.08 -14.77
N ARG A 130 8.16 -0.47 -13.58
CA ARG A 130 8.94 0.73 -13.23
C ARG A 130 10.44 0.51 -13.41
N LEU A 131 10.96 -0.63 -12.93
CA LEU A 131 12.37 -0.99 -13.09
C LEU A 131 12.81 -1.05 -14.56
N ARG A 132 11.96 -1.57 -15.46
CA ARG A 132 12.29 -1.62 -16.90
C ARG A 132 12.47 -0.22 -17.50
N ILE A 133 11.76 0.77 -17.00
CA ILE A 133 11.88 2.17 -17.42
C ILE A 133 13.16 2.78 -16.85
N ILE A 134 13.46 2.52 -15.58
CA ILE A 134 14.64 3.07 -14.88
C ILE A 134 15.97 2.53 -15.46
N ARG A 135 15.99 1.29 -15.96
CA ARG A 135 17.17 0.67 -16.58
C ARG A 135 17.54 1.23 -17.97
N ARG A 136 16.66 2.01 -18.60
CA ARG A 136 16.87 2.59 -19.94
C ARG A 136 17.42 4.01 -19.85
#